data_AF-V8N2F8-F1
#
_entry.id   AF-V8N2F8-F1
#
_cell.length_a   1.000
_cell.length_b   1.000
_cell.length_c   1.000
_cell.angle_alpha   90.00
_cell.angle_beta   90.00
_cell.angle_gamma   90.00
#
_symmetry.space_group_name_H-M   'P 1'
#
loop_
_entity.id
_entity.type
_entity.pdbx_description
1 polymer ?
#
loop_
_entity_poly.entity_id
_entity_poly.type
_entity_poly.pdbx_seq_one_letter_code
_entity_poly.pdbx_strand_id
1 'polypeptide(L)'
;MCRAGLHAFILVTQVGRFTAEDAAAAKQVWKLFGDESACRTIVLFTCKEDLGGDALETYVDAAENRHLHELMKKCDRRLCGFNNKAEGDERKEQVDKLMWIVEEIAQNRGEPYVIPESPGNLNLRSKLLSW
;
A
#
# COMPACT_ATOMS: atom_id res chain seq x y z
N MET A 1 -12.56 13.12 21.43
CA MET A 1 -13.10 12.96 20.06
C MET A 1 -12.16 12.04 19.30
N CYS A 2 -12.53 10.77 19.11
CA CYS A 2 -11.74 9.88 18.24
C CYS A 2 -11.86 10.42 16.81
N ARG A 3 -10.78 10.96 16.25
CA ARG A 3 -10.75 11.29 14.82
C ARG A 3 -10.56 9.98 14.07
N ALA A 4 -11.60 9.54 13.38
CA ALA A 4 -11.47 8.53 12.33
C ALA A 4 -10.53 9.10 11.27
N GLY A 5 -9.34 8.53 11.14
CA GLY A 5 -8.35 8.98 10.18
C GLY A 5 -7.66 7.81 9.52
N LEU A 6 -7.07 8.09 8.36
CA LEU A 6 -6.46 7.06 7.54
C LEU A 6 -5.07 6.74 8.08
N HIS A 7 -4.87 5.51 8.54
CA HIS A 7 -3.59 5.05 9.09
C HIS A 7 -2.58 4.75 7.99
N ALA A 8 -3.02 4.06 6.94
CA ALA A 8 -2.19 3.67 5.81
C ALA A 8 -2.99 3.65 4.49
N PHE A 9 -2.27 3.81 3.38
CA PHE A 9 -2.76 3.52 2.04
C PHE A 9 -2.22 2.15 1.61
N ILE A 10 -3.05 1.32 0.99
CA ILE A 10 -2.61 0.03 0.43
C ILE A 10 -2.74 0.10 -1.09
N LEU A 11 -1.60 0.08 -1.79
CA LEU A 11 -1.57 -0.08 -3.23
C LEU A 11 -1.47 -1.56 -3.56
N VAL A 12 -2.50 -2.11 -4.19
CA VAL A 12 -2.55 -3.52 -4.57
C VAL A 12 -2.08 -3.69 -6.02
N THR A 13 -1.11 -4.55 -6.25
CA THR A 13 -0.61 -4.92 -7.57
C THR A 13 -0.31 -6.43 -7.60
N GLN A 14 -0.17 -7.04 -8.78
CA GLN A 14 0.13 -8.47 -8.90
C GLN A 14 1.63 -8.69 -9.14
N VAL A 15 2.19 -9.77 -8.57
CA VAL A 15 3.53 -10.25 -8.94
C VAL A 15 3.65 -10.36 -10.47
N GLY A 16 4.76 -9.86 -11.02
CA GLY A 16 5.05 -9.84 -12.45
C GLY A 16 4.25 -8.85 -13.29
N ARG A 17 3.34 -8.05 -12.70
CA ARG A 17 2.42 -7.18 -13.46
C ARG A 17 2.34 -5.75 -12.93
N PHE A 18 3.43 -5.21 -12.41
CA PHE A 18 3.46 -3.78 -12.09
C PHE A 18 3.50 -2.95 -13.38
N THR A 19 2.49 -2.10 -13.57
CA THR A 19 2.25 -1.34 -14.80
C THR A 19 2.47 0.17 -14.62
N ALA A 20 2.49 0.92 -15.73
CA ALA A 20 2.52 2.36 -15.69
C ALA A 20 1.24 2.95 -15.06
N GLU A 21 0.11 2.27 -15.25
CA GLU A 21 -1.18 2.60 -14.66
C GLU A 21 -1.13 2.50 -13.13
N ASP A 22 -0.50 1.48 -12.56
CA ASP A 22 -0.30 1.36 -11.11
C ASP A 22 0.51 2.54 -10.55
N ALA A 23 1.60 2.88 -11.21
CA ALA A 23 2.44 4.02 -10.84
C ALA A 23 1.69 5.35 -10.97
N ALA A 24 0.85 5.50 -11.99
CA ALA A 24 0.02 6.69 -12.20
C ALA A 24 -1.07 6.80 -11.12
N ALA A 25 -1.73 5.69 -10.77
CA ALA A 25 -2.73 5.64 -9.71
C ALA A 25 -2.13 6.04 -8.35
N ALA A 26 -0.96 5.50 -7.99
CA ALA A 26 -0.26 5.88 -6.77
C ALA A 26 0.06 7.38 -6.73
N LYS A 27 0.61 7.92 -7.83
CA LYS A 27 0.89 9.37 -7.94
C LYS A 27 -0.37 10.23 -7.83
N GLN A 28 -1.49 9.79 -8.38
CA GLN A 28 -2.77 10.50 -8.25
C GLN A 28 -3.26 10.52 -6.81
N VAL A 29 -3.20 9.40 -6.10
CA VAL A 29 -3.53 9.33 -4.67
C VAL A 29 -2.64 10.30 -3.90
N TRP A 30 -1.33 10.30 -4.14
CA TRP A 30 -0.42 11.21 -3.43
C TRP A 30 -0.66 12.68 -3.77
N LYS A 31 -1.04 13.00 -5.01
CA LYS A 31 -1.44 14.36 -5.38
C LYS A 31 -2.71 14.81 -4.63
N LEU A 32 -3.67 13.90 -4.42
CA LEU A 32 -4.94 14.20 -3.74
C LEU A 32 -4.79 14.30 -2.22
N PHE A 33 -3.93 13.46 -1.65
CA PHE A 33 -3.74 13.35 -0.21
C PHE A 33 -2.42 13.98 0.30
N GLY A 34 -1.74 14.74 -0.56
CA GLY A 34 -0.43 15.33 -0.29
C GLY A 34 0.71 14.32 -0.43
N ASP A 35 1.88 14.78 -0.87
CA ASP A 35 3.03 13.90 -1.14
C ASP A 35 3.48 13.08 0.09
N GLU A 36 3.21 13.56 1.31
CA GLU A 36 3.45 12.82 2.56
C GLU A 36 2.65 11.51 2.68
N SER A 37 1.57 11.34 1.91
CA SER A 37 0.82 10.08 1.87
C SER A 37 1.61 8.91 1.26
N ALA A 38 2.63 9.19 0.44
CA ALA A 38 3.58 8.16 -0.02
C ALA A 38 4.29 7.48 1.15
N CYS A 39 4.59 8.27 2.18
CA CYS A 39 5.24 7.82 3.40
C CYS A 39 4.32 6.93 4.29
N ARG A 40 3.03 6.89 3.98
CA ARG A 40 2.01 6.03 4.61
C ARG A 40 1.50 4.93 3.68
N THR A 41 2.10 4.78 2.49
CA THR A 41 1.69 3.78 1.51
C THR A 41 2.45 2.46 1.72
N ILE A 42 1.71 1.35 1.68
CA ILE A 42 2.20 -0.03 1.66
C ILE A 42 1.90 -0.60 0.27
N VAL A 43 2.89 -1.21 -0.37
CA VAL A 43 2.71 -1.90 -1.67
C VAL A 43 2.44 -3.38 -1.42
N LEU A 44 1.22 -3.82 -1.72
CA LEU A 44 0.76 -5.19 -1.53
C LEU A 44 0.80 -5.93 -2.87
N PHE A 45 1.62 -6.97 -2.94
CA PHE A 45 1.74 -7.85 -4.10
C PHE A 45 0.83 -9.07 -3.94
N THR A 46 -0.14 -9.23 -4.84
CA THR A 46 -1.01 -10.42 -4.92
C THR A 46 -0.38 -11.48 -5.83
N CYS A 47 -0.95 -12.69 -5.78
CA CYS A 47 -0.41 -13.87 -6.47
C CYS A 47 1.02 -14.20 -6.00
N LYS A 48 1.25 -14.12 -4.68
CA LYS A 48 2.54 -14.46 -4.06
C LYS A 48 2.99 -15.88 -4.42
N GLU A 49 2.06 -16.79 -4.66
CA GLU A 49 2.36 -18.17 -5.10
C GLU A 49 3.16 -18.22 -6.42
N ASP A 50 3.06 -17.20 -7.27
CA ASP A 50 3.78 -17.11 -8.54
C ASP A 50 5.30 -16.88 -8.35
N LEU A 51 5.75 -16.53 -7.14
CA LEU A 51 7.17 -16.41 -6.78
C LEU A 51 7.87 -17.77 -6.63
N GLY A 52 7.13 -18.89 -6.62
CA GLY A 52 7.76 -20.22 -6.52
C GLY A 52 8.55 -20.48 -5.24
N GLY A 53 8.26 -19.72 -4.17
CA GLY A 53 8.99 -19.80 -2.89
C GLY A 53 10.08 -18.74 -2.72
N ASP A 54 10.40 -17.96 -3.76
CA ASP A 54 11.35 -16.86 -3.66
C ASP A 54 10.83 -15.74 -2.75
N ALA A 55 11.76 -15.03 -2.10
CA ALA A 55 11.43 -13.87 -1.30
C ALA A 55 10.91 -12.72 -2.19
N LEU A 56 9.84 -12.07 -1.74
CA LEU A 56 9.24 -10.96 -2.48
C LEU A 56 10.23 -9.79 -2.63
N GLU A 57 11.06 -9.55 -1.61
CA GLU A 57 12.11 -8.54 -1.62
C GLU A 57 13.12 -8.80 -2.76
N THR A 58 13.50 -10.06 -2.98
CA THR A 58 14.37 -10.47 -4.10
C THR A 58 13.72 -10.19 -5.46
N TYR A 59 12.43 -10.50 -5.62
CA TYR A 59 11.68 -10.18 -6.84
C TYR A 59 11.67 -8.67 -7.13
N VAL A 60 11.41 -7.85 -6.10
CA VAL A 60 11.40 -6.38 -6.24
C VAL A 60 12.78 -5.86 -6.63
N ASP A 61 13.83 -6.36 -6.00
CA ASP A 61 15.20 -5.89 -6.24
C ASP A 61 15.72 -6.33 -7.63
N ALA A 62 15.29 -7.49 -8.12
CA ALA A 62 15.65 -8.01 -9.44
C ALA A 62 14.82 -7.43 -10.60
N ALA A 63 13.73 -6.72 -10.31
CA ALA A 63 12.84 -6.19 -11.36
C ALA A 63 13.56 -5.14 -12.23
N GLU A 64 13.45 -5.24 -13.56
CA GLU A 64 13.96 -4.22 -14.49
C GLU A 64 13.06 -2.97 -14.56
N ASN A 65 11.92 -2.98 -13.85
CA ASN A 65 10.93 -1.92 -13.89
C ASN A 65 11.36 -0.71 -13.03
N ARG A 66 11.87 0.33 -13.68
CA ARG A 66 12.28 1.58 -13.02
C ARG A 66 11.14 2.26 -12.25
N HIS A 67 9.91 2.21 -12.73
CA HIS A 67 8.77 2.81 -12.03
C HIS A 67 8.48 2.10 -10.71
N LEU A 68 8.65 0.78 -10.68
CA LEU A 68 8.55 0.02 -9.44
C LEU A 68 9.62 0.46 -8.45
N HIS A 69 10.89 0.56 -8.86
CA HIS A 69 11.97 1.03 -7.99
C HIS A 69 11.73 2.45 -7.43
N GLU A 70 11.26 3.37 -8.27
CA GLU A 70 10.91 4.73 -7.85
C GLU A 70 9.76 4.73 -6.83
N LEU A 71 8.74 3.91 -7.05
CA LEU A 71 7.63 3.72 -6.11
C LEU A 71 8.12 3.16 -4.78
N MET A 72 8.91 2.09 -4.81
CA MET A 72 9.44 1.43 -3.61
C MET A 72 10.32 2.36 -2.79
N LYS A 73 11.11 3.23 -3.44
CA LYS A 73 11.88 4.27 -2.75
C LYS A 73 10.99 5.29 -2.04
N LYS A 74 9.91 5.74 -2.69
CA LYS A 74 8.95 6.69 -2.08
C LYS A 74 8.15 6.08 -0.93
N CYS A 75 7.89 4.77 -1.00
CA CYS A 75 7.19 4.03 0.04
C CYS A 75 8.12 3.47 1.14
N ASP A 76 9.36 3.96 1.26
CA ASP A 76 10.42 3.44 2.15
C ASP A 76 10.48 1.90 2.22
N ARG A 77 10.32 1.25 1.06
CA ARG A 77 10.29 -0.21 0.90
C ARG A 77 9.23 -0.96 1.75
N ARG A 78 8.16 -0.29 2.17
CA ARG A 78 7.01 -0.95 2.80
C ARG A 78 6.26 -1.81 1.80
N LEU A 79 6.42 -3.12 1.91
CA LEU A 79 5.80 -4.09 1.01
C LEU A 79 5.34 -5.35 1.75
N CYS A 80 4.30 -5.98 1.23
CA CYS A 80 3.85 -7.30 1.67
C CYS A 80 3.38 -8.14 0.48
N GLY A 81 3.47 -9.46 0.63
CA GLY A 81 3.02 -10.41 -0.38
C GLY A 81 1.84 -11.22 0.13
N PHE A 82 0.81 -11.33 -0.68
CA PHE A 82 -0.44 -12.04 -0.37
C PHE A 82 -0.70 -13.13 -1.40
N ASN A 83 -0.94 -14.33 -0.89
CA ASN A 83 -1.66 -15.38 -1.60
C ASN A 83 -3.11 -15.30 -1.12
N ASN A 84 -3.99 -14.71 -1.93
CA ASN A 84 -5.39 -14.51 -1.54
C ASN A 84 -6.19 -15.81 -1.40
N LYS A 85 -5.61 -16.95 -1.78
CA LYS A 85 -6.19 -18.29 -1.61
C LYS A 85 -5.65 -18.98 -0.34
N ALA A 86 -4.73 -18.36 0.39
CA ALA A 86 -4.16 -18.93 1.60
C ALA A 86 -5.22 -19.14 2.68
N GLU A 87 -5.07 -20.22 3.43
CA GLU A 87 -5.89 -20.56 4.59
C GLU A 87 -5.01 -20.85 5.81
N GLY A 88 -5.63 -21.00 6.98
CA GLY A 88 -4.93 -21.36 8.21
C GLY A 88 -3.78 -20.41 8.57
N ASP A 89 -2.64 -21.00 8.91
CA ASP A 89 -1.46 -20.28 9.38
C ASP A 89 -0.85 -19.38 8.30
N GLU A 90 -0.84 -19.79 7.03
CA GLU A 90 -0.30 -18.98 5.94
C GLU A 90 -1.09 -17.66 5.79
N ARG A 91 -2.44 -17.74 5.86
CA ARG A 91 -3.28 -16.53 5.83
C ARG A 91 -3.00 -15.63 7.03
N LYS A 92 -2.87 -16.24 8.21
CA LYS A 92 -2.62 -15.51 9.45
C LYS A 92 -1.29 -14.77 9.39
N GLU A 93 -0.21 -15.43 8.98
CA GLU A 93 1.12 -14.82 8.84
C GLU A 93 1.13 -13.63 7.88
N GLN A 94 0.42 -13.73 6.75
CA GLN A 94 0.32 -12.63 5.77
C GLN A 94 -0.41 -11.41 6.35
N VAL A 95 -1.51 -11.65 7.07
CA VAL A 95 -2.26 -10.59 7.75
C VAL A 95 -1.44 -9.99 8.89
N ASP A 96 -0.76 -10.80 9.69
CA ASP A 96 0.08 -10.34 10.80
C ASP A 96 1.23 -9.46 10.27
N LYS A 97 1.89 -9.84 9.17
CA LYS A 97 2.91 -8.99 8.52
C LYS A 97 2.33 -7.65 8.05
N LEU A 98 1.13 -7.64 7.44
CA LEU A 98 0.48 -6.40 7.02
C LEU A 98 0.15 -5.50 8.22
N MET A 99 -0.45 -6.08 9.26
CA MET A 99 -0.85 -5.34 10.46
C MET A 99 0.36 -4.76 11.19
N TRP A 100 1.47 -5.50 11.27
CA TRP A 100 2.72 -5.01 11.83
C TRP A 100 3.22 -3.75 11.10
N ILE A 101 3.19 -3.71 9.76
CA ILE A 101 3.57 -2.51 8.99
C ILE A 101 2.61 -1.35 9.24
N VAL A 102 1.29 -1.62 9.33
CA VAL A 102 0.29 -0.58 9.62
C VAL A 102 0.52 0.03 11.00
N GLU A 103 0.81 -0.80 12.01
CA GLU A 103 1.13 -0.35 13.36
C GLU A 103 2.44 0.46 13.40
N GLU A 104 3.46 0.04 12.65
CA GLU A 104 4.71 0.79 12.50
C GLU A 104 4.46 2.20 11.94
N ILE A 105 3.61 2.33 10.91
CA ILE A 105 3.22 3.63 10.34
C ILE A 105 2.49 4.47 11.39
N ALA A 106 1.56 3.87 12.14
CA ALA A 106 0.76 4.58 13.15
C ALA A 106 1.63 5.10 14.31
N GLN A 107 2.57 4.29 14.79
CA GLN A 107 3.46 4.66 15.90
C GLN A 107 4.50 5.71 15.47
N ASN A 108 5.11 5.56 14.29
CA ASN A 108 6.21 6.43 13.85
C ASN A 108 5.74 7.79 13.32
N ARG A 109 4.48 7.93 12.91
CA ARG A 109 3.97 9.15 12.25
C ARG A 109 2.89 9.90 13.04
N GLY A 110 2.58 9.45 14.25
CA GLY A 110 1.65 10.15 15.15
C GLY A 110 0.21 10.17 14.63
N GLU A 111 -0.42 11.34 14.67
CA GLU A 111 -1.85 11.51 14.34
C GLU A 111 -2.21 10.88 12.96
N PRO A 112 -3.38 10.21 12.87
CA PRO A 112 -3.89 9.69 11.60
C PRO A 112 -3.98 10.78 10.53
N TYR A 113 -3.79 10.41 9.26
CA TYR A 113 -3.97 11.38 8.18
C TYR A 113 -5.42 11.88 8.18
N VAL A 114 -5.58 13.19 8.36
CA VAL A 114 -6.88 13.87 8.35
C VAL A 114 -7.19 14.23 6.91
N ILE A 115 -8.24 13.62 6.36
CA ILE A 115 -8.71 13.94 5.00
C ILE A 115 -9.15 15.41 4.98
N PRO A 116 -8.45 16.31 4.24
CA PRO A 116 -8.76 17.73 4.24
C PRO A 116 -10.12 17.98 3.58
N GLU A 117 -10.94 18.82 4.22
CA GLU A 117 -12.22 19.27 3.67
C GLU A 117 -11.99 20.32 2.59
N SER A 118 -11.52 19.88 1.43
CA SER A 118 -11.49 20.74 0.23
C SER A 118 -12.77 20.49 -0.58
N PRO A 119 -13.43 21.53 -1.14
CA PRO A 119 -14.67 21.37 -1.89
C PRO A 119 -14.56 20.44 -3.13
N GLY A 120 -13.34 20.18 -3.63
CA GLY A 120 -13.10 19.19 -4.69
C GLY A 120 -13.03 17.73 -4.22
N ASN A 121 -12.98 17.46 -2.91
CA ASN A 121 -12.75 16.13 -2.34
C ASN A 121 -14.03 15.45 -1.78
N LEU A 122 -15.17 16.15 -1.85
CA LEU A 122 -16.48 15.63 -1.41
C LEU A 122 -16.87 14.35 -2.15
N ASN A 123 -16.51 14.24 -3.43
CA ASN A 123 -16.73 13.03 -4.24
C ASN A 123 -15.85 11.84 -3.85
N LEU A 124 -14.71 12.08 -3.20
CA LEU A 124 -13.80 11.02 -2.77
C LEU A 124 -14.24 10.47 -1.41
N ARG A 125 -14.66 11.35 -0.48
CA ARG A 125 -15.27 10.96 0.79
C ARG A 125 -16.57 10.17 0.58
N SER A 126 -17.46 10.62 -0.30
CA SER A 126 -18.72 9.90 -0.57
C SER A 126 -18.48 8.52 -1.17
N LYS A 127 -17.45 8.35 -2.01
CA LYS A 127 -17.05 7.06 -2.60
C LYS A 127 -16.31 6.13 -1.63
N LEU A 128 -15.58 6.66 -0.66
CA LEU A 128 -14.84 5.85 0.33
C LEU A 128 -15.71 5.42 1.53
N LEU A 129 -16.77 6.18 1.84
CA LEU A 129 -17.72 5.85 2.92
C LEU A 129 -18.87 4.95 2.46
N SER A 130 -18.93 4.59 1.18
CA SER A 130 -19.98 3.75 0.59
C SER A 130 -19.58 2.28 0.41
N TRP A 131 -18.52 1.82 1.09
CA TRP A 131 -18.06 0.42 1.11
C TRP A 131 -18.33 -0.21 2.46
#